data_AF-B6ALA1-F1
#
_entry.id   AF-B6ALA1-F1
#
_cell.length_a   1.000
_cell.length_b   1.000
_cell.length_c   1.000
_cell.angle_alpha   90.00
_cell.angle_beta   90.00
_cell.angle_gamma   90.00
#
_symmetry.space_group_name_H-M   'P 1'
#
loop_
_entity.id
_entity.type
_entity.pdbx_description
1 polymer ?
#
loop_
_entity_poly.entity_id
_entity_poly.type
_entity_poly.pdbx_seq_one_letter_code
_entity_poly.pdbx_strand_id
1 'polypeptide(L)'
;MAHSTPPPSSPASDAAGSRFLLVVLLVSGAAMFLYGTGALLSGDTGIAPLIRYRWEAKDLARHKEALTKRIQDMRAHVDALRSDPFEMERIARENEHRVLEGEILVLPRNPSP
;
A
#
# COMPACT_ATOMS: atom_id res chain seq x y z
N MET A 1 28.37 60.76 -52.85
CA MET A 1 28.39 59.71 -51.82
C MET A 1 27.47 60.16 -50.70
N ALA A 2 26.22 59.68 -50.66
CA ALA A 2 25.27 60.02 -49.61
C ALA A 2 25.12 58.80 -48.70
N HIS A 3 25.61 58.92 -47.47
CA HIS A 3 25.40 57.92 -46.42
C HIS A 3 24.02 58.16 -45.81
N SER A 4 23.07 57.27 -46.11
CA SER A 4 21.77 57.22 -45.44
C SER A 4 21.98 56.64 -44.03
N THR A 5 21.86 57.48 -43.01
CA THR A 5 21.81 57.02 -41.61
C THR A 5 20.51 56.23 -41.37
N PRO A 6 20.56 55.07 -40.68
CA PRO A 6 19.36 54.31 -40.35
C PRO A 6 18.49 55.09 -39.35
N PRO A 7 17.15 54.92 -39.41
CA PRO A 7 16.23 55.62 -38.51
C PRO A 7 16.43 55.16 -37.06
N PRO A 8 16.19 56.04 -36.07
CA PRO A 8 16.28 55.68 -34.66
C PRO A 8 15.19 54.64 -34.32
N SER A 9 15.60 53.54 -33.69
CA SER A 9 14.67 52.53 -33.16
C SER A 9 13.80 53.16 -32.07
N SER A 10 12.48 53.01 -32.19
CA SER A 10 11.52 53.55 -31.23
C SER A 10 11.65 52.82 -29.88
N PRO A 11 11.74 53.53 -28.73
CA PRO A 11 11.93 52.92 -27.42
C PRO A 11 10.79 51.99 -26.98
N ALA A 12 9.61 52.15 -27.59
CA ALA A 12 8.45 51.29 -27.34
C ALA A 12 8.62 49.86 -27.86
N SER A 13 9.35 49.63 -28.96
CA SER A 13 9.59 48.29 -29.50
C SER A 13 10.58 47.51 -28.64
N ASP A 14 11.60 48.17 -28.11
CA ASP A 14 12.61 47.56 -27.23
C ASP A 14 12.01 47.18 -25.87
N ALA A 15 11.12 48.02 -25.33
CA ALA A 15 10.39 47.72 -24.10
C ALA A 15 9.42 46.54 -24.25
N ALA A 16 8.76 46.41 -25.41
CA ALA A 16 7.87 45.28 -25.71
C ALA A 16 8.65 43.96 -25.86
N GLY A 17 9.80 43.98 -26.55
CA GLY A 17 10.68 42.82 -26.68
C GLY A 17 11.27 42.35 -25.35
N SER A 18 11.67 43.30 -24.49
CA SER A 18 12.17 43.00 -23.15
C SER A 18 11.11 42.35 -22.24
N ARG A 19 9.87 42.86 -22.26
CA ARG A 19 8.75 42.27 -21.50
C ARG A 19 8.42 40.86 -21.99
N PHE A 20 8.44 40.65 -23.31
CA PHE A 20 8.22 39.32 -23.88
C PHE A 20 9.29 38.33 -23.43
N LEU A 21 10.57 38.71 -23.47
CA LEU A 21 11.68 37.88 -22.97
C LEU A 21 11.53 37.55 -21.48
N LEU A 22 11.14 38.52 -20.65
CA LEU A 22 10.90 38.28 -19.23
C LEU A 22 9.76 37.28 -18.98
N VAL A 23 8.67 37.39 -19.72
CA VAL A 23 7.54 36.43 -19.60
C VAL A 23 7.98 35.04 -20.06
N VAL A 24 8.69 34.92 -21.18
CA VAL A 24 9.20 33.62 -21.67
C VAL A 24 10.15 32.99 -20.65
N LEU A 25 11.05 33.77 -20.05
CA LEU A 25 12.01 33.30 -19.07
C LEU A 25 11.31 32.89 -17.76
N LEU A 26 10.28 33.63 -17.34
CA LEU A 26 9.46 33.30 -16.17
C LEU A 26 8.66 32.01 -16.40
N VAL A 27 8.03 31.85 -17.57
CA VAL A 27 7.28 30.64 -17.92
C VAL A 27 8.21 29.43 -18.04
N SER A 28 9.36 29.59 -18.68
CA SER A 28 10.40 28.56 -18.77
C SER A 28 10.90 28.13 -17.39
N GLY A 29 11.21 29.09 -16.52
CA GLY A 29 11.64 28.83 -15.15
C GLY A 29 10.57 28.13 -14.32
N ALA A 30 9.31 28.58 -14.42
CA ALA A 30 8.19 27.96 -13.74
C ALA A 30 7.95 26.52 -14.21
N ALA A 31 8.04 26.26 -15.53
CA ALA A 31 7.90 24.93 -16.11
C ALA A 31 9.02 23.99 -15.62
N MET A 32 10.27 24.47 -15.58
CA MET A 32 11.42 23.69 -15.12
C MET A 32 11.32 23.38 -13.62
N PHE A 33 10.82 24.31 -12.81
CA PHE A 33 10.56 24.11 -11.40
C PHE A 33 9.45 23.08 -11.15
N LEU A 34 8.33 23.19 -11.86
CA LEU A 34 7.22 22.23 -11.78
C LEU A 34 7.64 20.83 -12.23
N TYR A 35 8.43 20.75 -13.30
CA TYR A 35 8.97 19.48 -13.78
C TYR A 35 9.94 18.84 -12.77
N GLY A 36 10.85 19.63 -12.19
CA GLY A 36 11.80 19.14 -11.19
C GLY A 36 11.13 18.68 -9.90
N THR A 37 10.16 19.45 -9.39
CA THR A 37 9.37 19.07 -8.21
C THR A 37 8.48 17.86 -8.48
N GLY A 38 7.86 17.79 -9.66
CA GLY A 38 7.10 16.62 -10.11
C GLY A 38 7.97 15.35 -10.20
N ALA A 39 9.18 15.45 -10.73
CA ALA A 39 10.12 14.32 -10.81
C ALA A 39 10.59 13.86 -9.42
N LEU A 40 10.82 14.79 -8.48
CA LEU A 40 11.17 14.49 -7.09
C LEU A 40 10.04 13.80 -6.31
N LEU A 41 8.79 14.14 -6.63
CA LEU A 41 7.60 13.58 -5.98
C LEU A 41 7.12 12.28 -6.63
N SER A 42 7.30 12.13 -7.95
CA SER A 42 6.71 11.06 -8.76
C SER A 42 7.70 10.04 -9.30
N GLY A 43 9.01 10.25 -9.18
CA GLY A 43 9.99 9.23 -9.57
C GLY A 43 9.96 8.04 -8.63
N ASP A 44 10.27 6.84 -9.15
CA ASP A 44 10.46 5.60 -8.35
C ASP A 44 11.48 5.75 -7.20
N THR A 45 12.28 6.81 -7.22
CA THR A 45 13.29 7.18 -6.21
C THR A 45 12.88 8.35 -5.31
N GLY A 46 11.64 8.84 -5.41
CA GLY A 46 11.13 9.99 -4.66
C GLY A 46 10.78 9.70 -3.19
N ILE A 47 10.39 10.74 -2.46
CA ILE A 47 10.03 10.66 -1.02
C ILE A 47 8.70 9.91 -0.81
N ALA A 48 7.78 10.00 -1.77
CA ALA A 48 6.48 9.35 -1.71
C ALA A 48 6.57 7.80 -1.63
N PRO A 49 7.32 7.10 -2.50
CA PRO A 49 7.48 5.65 -2.37
C PRO A 49 8.23 5.27 -1.09
N LEU A 50 9.22 6.04 -0.63
CA LEU A 50 9.91 5.80 0.64
C LEU A 50 8.94 5.79 1.84
N ILE A 51 7.99 6.72 1.88
CA ILE A 51 6.97 6.74 2.94
C ILE A 51 6.07 5.50 2.82
N ARG A 52 5.59 5.17 1.61
CA ARG A 52 4.77 3.97 1.36
C ARG A 52 5.46 2.69 1.80
N TYR A 53 6.71 2.47 1.41
CA TYR A 53 7.52 1.32 1.83
C TYR A 53 7.64 1.22 3.35
N ARG A 54 7.77 2.34 4.08
CA ARG A 54 7.81 2.31 5.54
C ARG A 54 6.49 1.91 6.18
N TRP A 55 5.36 2.30 5.59
CA TRP A 55 4.03 1.87 6.06
C TRP A 55 3.81 0.40 5.76
N GLU A 56 4.09 -0.04 4.53
CA GLU A 56 3.99 -1.44 4.12
C GLU A 56 4.87 -2.35 4.98
N ALA A 57 6.11 -1.94 5.28
CA ALA A 57 7.00 -2.69 6.15
C ALA A 57 6.45 -2.82 7.59
N LYS A 58 5.81 -1.77 8.12
CA LYS A 58 5.17 -1.82 9.45
C LYS A 58 3.96 -2.73 9.46
N ASP A 59 3.12 -2.67 8.44
CA ASP A 59 1.93 -3.53 8.36
C ASP A 59 2.32 -4.99 8.17
N LEU A 60 3.35 -5.26 7.35
CA LEU A 60 3.91 -6.61 7.20
C LEU A 60 4.47 -7.14 8.52
N ALA A 61 5.17 -6.31 9.29
CA ALA A 61 5.68 -6.70 10.61
C ALA A 61 4.55 -7.06 11.58
N ARG A 62 3.47 -6.27 11.61
CA ARG A 62 2.28 -6.54 12.43
C ARG A 62 1.59 -7.84 12.03
N HIS A 63 1.44 -8.08 10.72
CA HIS A 63 0.86 -9.33 10.23
C HIS A 63 1.71 -10.54 10.58
N LYS A 64 3.03 -10.43 10.47
CA LYS A 64 3.95 -11.49 10.90
C LYS A 64 3.82 -11.78 12.39
N GLU A 65 3.75 -10.74 13.22
CA GLU A 65 3.59 -10.89 14.67
C GLU A 65 2.25 -11.56 15.02
N ALA A 66 1.15 -11.10 14.43
CA ALA A 66 -0.18 -11.69 14.61
C ALA A 66 -0.21 -13.17 14.20
N LEU A 67 0.41 -13.51 13.07
CA LEU A 67 0.48 -14.88 12.58
C LEU A 67 1.34 -15.76 13.49
N THR A 68 2.46 -15.23 13.98
CA THR A 68 3.34 -15.94 14.92
C THR A 68 2.61 -16.25 16.22
N LYS A 69 1.87 -15.28 16.76
CA LYS A 69 1.04 -15.49 17.94
C LYS A 69 -0.03 -16.55 17.70
N ARG A 70 -0.70 -16.53 16.55
CA ARG A 70 -1.70 -17.54 16.20
C ARG A 70 -1.11 -18.95 16.09
N ILE A 71 0.11 -19.08 15.56
CA ILE A 71 0.83 -20.37 15.51
C ILE A 71 1.14 -20.85 16.94
N GLN A 72 1.59 -19.96 17.82
CA GLN A 72 1.87 -20.31 19.21
C GLN A 72 0.61 -20.76 19.96
N ASP A 73 -0.50 -20.02 19.81
CA ASP A 73 -1.78 -20.36 20.43
C ASP A 73 -2.33 -21.71 19.94
N MET A 74 -2.20 -22.00 18.63
CA MET A 74 -2.60 -23.29 18.07
C MET A 74 -1.69 -24.43 18.54
N ARG A 75 -0.38 -24.21 18.65
CA ARG A 75 0.54 -25.20 19.20
C ARG A 75 0.21 -25.51 20.65
N ALA A 76 -0.05 -24.48 21.46
CA ALA A 76 -0.48 -24.65 22.84
C ALA A 76 -1.80 -25.44 22.93
N HIS A 77 -2.76 -25.19 22.04
CA HIS A 77 -3.98 -26.01 21.94
C HIS A 77 -3.67 -27.46 21.59
N VAL A 78 -2.85 -27.72 20.57
CA VAL A 78 -2.49 -29.08 20.17
C VAL A 78 -1.75 -29.80 21.28
N ASP A 79 -0.85 -29.13 21.99
CA ASP A 79 -0.11 -29.70 23.13
C ASP A 79 -1.06 -30.00 24.30
N ALA A 80 -2.03 -29.13 24.58
CA ALA A 80 -3.08 -29.39 25.57
C ALA A 80 -3.94 -30.60 25.18
N LEU A 81 -4.39 -30.69 23.92
CA LEU A 81 -5.12 -31.84 23.39
C LEU A 81 -4.28 -33.13 23.42
N ARG A 82 -2.96 -33.04 23.21
CA ARG A 82 -2.05 -34.18 23.32
C ARG A 82 -1.88 -34.65 24.76
N SER A 83 -1.93 -33.74 25.72
CA SER A 83 -1.81 -34.06 27.14
C SER A 83 -3.05 -34.74 27.72
N ASP A 84 -4.22 -34.58 27.07
CA ASP A 84 -5.47 -35.23 27.45
C ASP A 84 -6.15 -35.94 26.26
N PRO A 85 -5.85 -37.24 26.05
CA PRO A 85 -6.45 -38.02 24.96
C PRO A 85 -7.96 -38.22 25.11
N PHE A 86 -8.54 -38.08 26.31
CA PHE A 86 -9.99 -38.20 26.52
C PHE A 86 -10.74 -36.96 26.03
N GLU A 87 -10.13 -35.78 26.11
CA GLU A 87 -10.68 -34.55 25.53
C GLU A 87 -10.71 -34.61 23.99
N MET A 88 -9.70 -35.19 23.34
CA MET A 88 -9.75 -35.45 21.89
C MET A 88 -10.91 -36.37 21.50
N GLU A 89 -11.16 -37.41 22.30
CA GLU A 89 -12.26 -38.33 22.07
C GLU A 89 -13.62 -37.65 22.26
N ARG A 90 -13.75 -36.79 23.29
CA ARG A 90 -14.94 -35.96 23.51
C ARG A 90 -15.22 -35.02 22.33
N ILE A 91 -14.21 -34.32 21.83
CA ILE A 91 -14.32 -33.42 20.68
C ILE A 91 -14.71 -34.20 19.41
N ALA A 92 -14.19 -35.42 19.21
CA ALA A 92 -14.56 -36.28 18.10
C ALA A 92 -16.01 -36.79 18.21
N ARG A 93 -16.50 -37.10 19.42
CA ARG A 93 -17.90 -37.46 19.65
C ARG A 93 -18.84 -36.29 19.39
N GLU A 94 -18.51 -35.10 19.89
CA GLU A 94 -19.36 -33.91 19.80
C GLU A 94 -19.44 -33.35 18.36
N ASN A 95 -18.32 -33.31 17.63
CA ASN A 95 -18.30 -32.70 16.29
C ASN A 95 -18.49 -33.69 15.14
N GLU A 96 -18.01 -34.93 15.27
CA GLU A 96 -18.05 -35.91 14.19
C GLU A 96 -19.10 -37.02 14.41
N HIS A 97 -19.87 -36.98 15.51
CA HIS A 97 -20.85 -38.00 15.89
C HIS A 97 -20.26 -39.43 15.88
N ARG A 98 -18.95 -39.56 16.12
CA ARG A 98 -18.30 -40.87 16.19
C ARG A 98 -18.65 -41.55 17.51
N VAL A 99 -18.87 -42.85 17.45
CA VAL A 99 -19.11 -43.74 18.60
C VAL A 99 -18.01 -44.80 18.66
N LEU A 100 -17.70 -45.26 19.86
CA LEU A 100 -16.81 -46.41 20.07
C LEU A 100 -17.42 -47.69 19.49
N GLU A 101 -16.58 -48.68 19.16
CA GLU A 101 -17.06 -50.02 18.81
C GLU A 101 -17.93 -50.59 19.94
N GLY A 102 -19.21 -50.83 19.64
CA GLY A 102 -20.21 -51.36 20.59
C GLY A 102 -21.21 -50.35 21.14
N GLU A 103 -21.09 -49.05 20.82
CA GLU A 103 -21.99 -48.00 21.31
C GLU A 103 -23.02 -47.60 20.22
N ILE A 104 -24.32 -47.61 20.55
CA ILE A 104 -25.41 -47.35 19.59
C ILE A 104 -25.70 -45.85 19.52
N LEU A 105 -25.39 -45.23 18.38
CA LEU A 105 -25.76 -43.83 18.11
C LEU A 105 -27.25 -43.73 17.76
N VAL A 106 -28.07 -43.20 18.66
CA VAL A 106 -29.49 -42.92 18.40
C VAL A 106 -29.63 -41.50 17.87
N LEU A 107 -29.65 -41.35 16.54
CA LEU A 107 -29.92 -40.07 15.88
C LEU A 107 -31.43 -39.77 15.95
N PRO A 108 -31.84 -38.57 16.41
CA PRO A 108 -33.24 -38.17 16.36
C PRO A 108 -33.70 -38.13 14.89
N ARG A 109 -34.78 -38.84 14.59
CA ARG A 109 -35.41 -38.85 13.26
C ARG A 109 -35.90 -37.44 12.97
N ASN A 110 -35.17 -36.72 12.14
CA ASN A 110 -35.56 -35.39 11.67
C ASN A 110 -36.93 -35.54 10.98
N PRO A 111 -38.02 -34.91 11.47
CA PRO A 111 -39.26 -34.90 10.71
C PRO A 111 -39.00 -34.06 9.46
N SER A 112 -39.03 -34.71 8.28
CA SER A 112 -39.00 -33.99 7.01
C SER A 112 -40.20 -33.04 6.92
N PRO A 113 -40.06 -31.89 6.25
CA PRO A 113 -41.15 -30.93 6.06
C PRO A 113 -42.38 -31.53 5.35
#